data_AF-U9UJ61-F1
#
_entry.id   AF-U9UJ61-F1
#
_cell.length_a   1.000
_cell.length_b   1.000
_cell.length_c   1.000
_cell.angle_alpha   90.00
_cell.angle_beta   90.00
_cell.angle_gamma   90.00
#
_symmetry.space_group_name_H-M   'P 1'
#
loop_
_entity.id
_entity.type
_entity.pdbx_description
1 polymer ?
#
loop_
_entity_poly.entity_id
_entity_poly.type
_entity_poly.pdbx_seq_one_letter_code
_entity_poly.pdbx_strand_id
1 'polypeptide(L)' 'NNFKDAILSNLENKEYAFWFSSTAGPYFGNDIVIYASNESADYNVTRCSKRFYEKKIRNSEDNFTIEDYEVFHLIKK' A
#
# COMPACT_ATOMS: atom_id res chain seq x y z
N ASN A 1 -18.64 -13.20 -2.22
CA ASN A 1 -18.37 -13.08 -3.66
C ASN A 1 -17.69 -11.73 -3.99
N ASN A 2 -16.89 -11.17 -3.06
CA ASN A 2 -16.44 -9.76 -3.09
C ASN A 2 -15.13 -9.52 -3.88
N PHE A 3 -14.54 -10.57 -4.45
CA PHE A 3 -13.28 -10.48 -5.18
C PHE A 3 -13.44 -10.37 -6.70
N LYS A 4 -14.68 -10.32 -7.22
CA LYS A 4 -14.90 -10.27 -8.67
C LYS A 4 -14.31 -9.02 -9.33
N ASP A 5 -14.19 -7.93 -8.57
CA ASP A 5 -13.61 -6.67 -9.03
C ASP A 5 -12.21 -6.42 -8.47
N ALA A 6 -11.59 -7.43 -7.84
CA ALA A 6 -10.25 -7.30 -7.29
C ALA A 6 -9.19 -7.20 -8.39
N ILE A 7 -8.25 -6.26 -8.23
CA ILE A 7 -7.13 -6.09 -9.15
C ILE A 7 -6.01 -7.05 -8.72
N LEU A 8 -5.71 -8.06 -9.54
CA LEU A 8 -4.48 -8.83 -9.42
C LEU A 8 -3.36 -8.10 -10.19
N SER A 9 -2.31 -7.71 -9.47
CA SER A 9 -1.12 -7.04 -10.01
C SER A 9 0.13 -7.66 -9.41
N ASN A 10 1.05 -8.15 -10.25
CA ASN A 10 2.30 -8.72 -9.77
C ASN A 10 3.33 -7.60 -9.49
N LEU A 11 4.35 -7.94 -8.71
CA LEU A 11 5.58 -7.16 -8.56
C LEU A 11 6.68 -7.77 -9.41
N GLU A 12 7.42 -6.90 -10.10
CA GLU A 12 8.61 -7.30 -10.85
C GLU A 12 9.81 -7.56 -9.91
N ASN A 13 10.06 -6.64 -8.96
CA ASN A 13 11.09 -6.79 -7.93
C ASN A 13 10.47 -6.99 -6.55
N LYS A 14 10.73 -8.16 -5.94
CA LYS A 14 10.21 -8.56 -4.62
C LYS A 14 10.76 -7.73 -3.46
N GLU A 15 11.90 -7.07 -3.61
CA GLU A 15 12.46 -6.17 -2.59
C GLU A 15 11.51 -5.01 -2.26
N TYR A 16 10.64 -4.65 -3.20
CA TYR A 16 9.65 -3.60 -3.03
C TYR A 16 8.27 -4.13 -2.65
N ALA A 17 8.12 -5.42 -2.34
CA ALA A 17 6.82 -6.00 -2.06
C ALA A 17 6.19 -5.45 -0.77
N PHE A 18 7.00 -5.23 0.26
CA PHE A 18 6.51 -4.80 1.56
C PHE A 18 7.63 -4.17 2.39
N TRP A 19 7.36 -2.99 2.93
CA TRP A 19 8.19 -2.32 3.92
C TRP A 19 7.32 -1.60 4.95
N PHE A 20 7.85 -1.34 6.14
CA PHE A 20 7.22 -0.51 7.16
C PHE A 20 8.31 0.06 8.09
N SER A 21 7.98 1.10 8.85
CA SER A 21 8.87 1.69 9.85
C SER A 21 8.08 2.31 11.01
N SER A 22 8.78 2.94 11.95
CA SER A 22 8.14 3.67 13.05
C SER A 22 7.33 4.89 12.60
N THR A 23 7.61 5.44 11.40
CA THR A 23 6.90 6.61 10.83
C THR A 23 6.09 6.26 9.59
N ALA A 24 6.16 5.01 9.13
CA ALA A 24 5.44 4.55 7.95
C ALA A 24 4.65 3.29 8.28
N GLY A 25 3.36 3.31 7.94
CA GLY A 25 2.52 2.13 7.94
C GLY A 25 2.95 1.15 6.84
N PRO A 26 2.05 0.27 6.38
CA PRO A 26 2.38 -0.65 5.31
C PRO A 26 2.70 0.11 4.01
N TYR A 27 3.87 -0.21 3.47
CA TYR A 27 4.44 0.42 2.29
C TYR A 27 4.59 -0.65 1.20
N PHE A 28 3.71 -0.60 0.21
CA PHE A 28 3.69 -1.57 -0.89
C PHE A 28 4.30 -0.91 -2.11
N GLY A 29 5.60 -1.11 -2.32
CA GLY A 29 6.29 -0.65 -3.51
C GLY A 29 6.30 0.86 -3.77
N ASN A 30 6.11 1.71 -2.76
CA ASN A 30 5.83 3.14 -2.99
C ASN A 30 4.55 3.36 -3.85
N ASP A 31 3.82 2.28 -4.14
CA ASP A 31 2.56 2.29 -4.85
C ASP A 31 1.41 2.56 -3.89
N ILE A 32 1.52 2.12 -2.64
CA ILE A 32 0.70 2.56 -1.51
C ILE A 32 1.65 3.03 -0.42
N VAL A 33 1.49 4.27 0.01
CA VAL A 33 2.28 4.86 1.08
C VAL A 33 1.34 5.42 2.14
N ILE A 34 1.53 5.00 3.38
CA ILE A 34 0.88 5.52 4.58
C ILE A 34 1.98 6.01 5.51
N TYR A 35 1.97 7.29 5.86
CA TYR A 35 3.09 7.96 6.52
C TYR A 35 2.63 9.00 7.56
N ALA A 36 3.44 9.15 8.60
CA ALA A 36 3.30 10.15 9.66
C ALA A 36 4.60 10.96 9.73
N SER A 37 4.50 12.23 10.11
CA SER A 37 5.67 13.12 10.18
C SER A 37 6.71 12.70 11.23
N ASN A 38 6.29 11.96 12.25
CA ASN A 38 7.14 11.38 13.30
C ASN A 38 6.40 10.21 13.98
N GLU A 39 7.11 9.50 14.86
CA GLU A 39 6.62 8.26 15.50
C GLU A 39 5.47 8.48 16.49
N SER A 40 5.29 9.73 16.94
CA SER A 40 4.23 10.13 17.87
C SER A 40 3.05 10.81 17.19
N ALA A 41 3.09 10.95 15.86
CA ALA A 41 2.03 11.56 15.07
C ALA A 41 1.13 10.51 14.42
N ASP A 42 -0.14 10.86 14.25
CA ASP A 42 -1.07 10.05 13.48
C ASP A 42 -0.64 10.00 12.00
N TYR A 43 -0.95 8.89 11.34
CA TYR A 43 -0.80 8.77 9.90
C TYR A 43 -1.75 9.75 9.20
N ASN A 44 -1.18 10.79 8.62
CA ASN A 44 -1.94 11.86 7.96
C ASN A 44 -1.59 12.03 6.48
N VAL A 45 -0.59 11.29 5.99
CA VAL A 45 -0.23 11.23 4.57
C VAL A 45 -0.54 9.85 4.05
N THR A 46 -1.52 9.77 3.15
CA THR A 46 -1.75 8.57 2.36
C THR A 46 -1.83 8.92 0.88
N ARG A 47 -1.09 8.18 0.06
CA ARG A 47 -1.06 8.38 -1.40
C ARG A 47 -0.86 7.06 -2.14
N CYS A 48 -1.27 7.06 -3.40
CA CYS A 48 -1.09 5.93 -4.31
C CYS A 48 -0.45 6.41 -5.61
N SER A 49 0.56 5.70 -6.11
CA SER A 49 1.16 5.98 -7.43
C SER A 49 1.57 4.67 -8.09
N LYS A 50 1.68 4.59 -9.42
CA LYS A 50 2.16 3.33 -10.04
C LYS A 50 3.68 3.36 -10.15
N ARG A 51 4.37 2.52 -9.37
CA ARG A 51 5.85 2.46 -9.31
C ARG A 51 6.37 1.06 -9.64
N PHE A 52 6.08 0.05 -8.82
CA PHE A 52 6.63 -1.31 -8.98
C PHE A 52 5.58 -2.39 -9.25
N TYR A 53 4.31 -2.12 -8.96
CA TYR A 53 3.24 -3.02 -9.37
C TYR A 53 2.95 -2.88 -10.87
N GLU A 54 2.62 -3.99 -11.53
CA GLU A 54 2.28 -4.02 -12.96
C GLU A 54 1.11 -3.09 -13.32
N LYS A 55 0.08 -3.05 -12.47
CA LYS A 55 -1.15 -2.29 -12.66
C LYS A 55 -1.28 -1.18 -11.62
N LYS A 56 -1.98 -0.12 -12.01
CA LYS A 56 -2.43 0.92 -11.09
C LYS A 56 -3.34 0.29 -10.02
N ILE A 57 -3.05 0.58 -8.75
CA ILE A 57 -3.88 0.17 -7.62
C ILE A 57 -5.09 1.13 -7.48
N ARG A 58 -4.88 2.43 -7.74
CA ARG A 58 -5.94 3.45 -7.86
C ARG A 58 -5.78 4.26 -9.14
N ASN A 59 -6.90 4.79 -9.64
CA ASN A 59 -6.92 5.59 -10.88
C ASN A 59 -6.39 7.03 -10.68
N SER A 60 -6.48 7.55 -9.46
CA SER A 60 -5.96 8.88 -9.08
C SER A 60 -4.67 8.73 -8.27
N GLU A 61 -3.76 9.69 -8.46
CA GLU A 61 -2.53 9.84 -7.68
C GLU A 61 -2.65 10.88 -6.56
N ASP A 62 -3.86 11.41 -6.35
CA ASP A 62 -4.15 12.36 -5.28
C ASP A 62 -4.01 11.70 -3.91
N ASN A 63 -3.73 12.52 -2.91
CA ASN A 63 -3.79 12.09 -1.52
C ASN A 63 -5.23 11.70 -1.15
N PHE A 64 -5.36 10.70 -0.30
CA PHE A 64 -6.65 10.25 0.22
C PHE A 64 -6.56 9.94 1.71
N THR A 65 -7.69 9.75 2.37
CA THR A 65 -7.75 9.32 3.77
C THR A 65 -8.13 7.83 3.83
N ILE A 66 -7.62 7.14 4.85
CA ILE A 66 -8.00 5.77 5.17
C ILE A 66 -8.59 5.81 6.58
N GLU A 67 -9.81 5.31 6.73
CA GLU A 67 -10.41 5.10 8.06
C GLU A 67 -9.86 3.83 8.69
N ASP A 68 -9.93 2.71 7.95
CA ASP A 68 -9.43 1.41 8.37
C ASP A 68 -8.75 0.67 7.20
N TYR A 69 -7.77 -0.19 7.50
CA TYR A 69 -7.15 -1.10 6.53
C TYR A 69 -6.85 -2.46 7.16
N GLU A 70 -6.89 -3.51 6.32
CA GLU A 70 -6.53 -4.89 6.69
C GLU A 70 -5.43 -5.40 5.76
N VAL A 71 -4.41 -6.05 6.33
CA VAL A 71 -3.30 -6.66 5.56
C VAL A 71 -3.28 -8.16 5.80
N PHE A 72 -3.31 -8.93 4.71
CA PHE A 72 -3.30 -10.41 4.76
C PHE A 72 -2.00 -10.96 4.15
N HIS A 73 -1.30 -11.80 4.91
CA HIS A 73 -0.15 -12.54 4.39
C HIS A 73 -0.54 -14.01 4.18
N LEU A 74 -0.59 -14.43 2.92
CA LEU A 74 -0.90 -15.81 2.54
C LEU A 74 0.38 -16.64 2.47
N ILE A 75 0.52 -17.64 3.35
CA ILE A 75 1.64 -18.58 3.36
C ILE A 75 1.14 -19.91 2.80
N LYS A 76 1.82 -20.45 1.78
CA LYS A 76 1.55 -21.83 1.31
C LYS A 76 2.08 -22.82 2.35
N LYS A 77 1.27 -23.81 2.70
CA LYS A 77 1.69 -24.96 3.51
C LYS A 77 2.62 -25.87 2.72
#